data_AF-A0A098FIG8-F1
#
_entry.id   AF-A0A098FIG8-F1
#
_cell.length_a   1.000
_cell.length_b   1.000
_cell.length_c   1.000
_cell.angle_alpha   90.00
_cell.angle_beta   90.00
_cell.angle_gamma   90.00
#
_symmetry.space_group_name_H-M   'P 1'
#
loop_
_entity.id
_entity.type
_entity.pdbx_description
1 polymer ?
#
loop_
_entity_poly.entity_id
_entity_poly.type
_entity_poly.pdbx_seq_one_letter_code
_entity_poly.pdbx_strand_id
1 'polypeptide(L)'
;MKYFLMFIIAMPVVEIIVLLLSGNLIGFWPTLFLIVATGLIGAYLAKRQGMETWKKAQEQIRYGMMPGNEIIDGICIFIGAALLLSPGLISDIMGLILVFPPTRNLLKPIVIRFIMNRMNKGKVTIIRHK
;
A
#
# COMPACT_ATOMS: atom_id res chain seq x y z
N MET A 1 15.63 7.89 14.29
CA MET A 1 14.87 9.03 13.73
C MET A 1 15.57 9.69 12.55
N LYS A 2 16.89 9.98 12.61
CA LYS A 2 17.67 10.56 11.49
C LYS A 2 17.51 9.83 10.15
N TYR A 3 17.55 8.49 10.14
CA TYR A 3 17.41 7.70 8.91
C TYR A 3 16.01 7.76 8.28
N PHE A 4 14.95 7.92 9.08
CA PHE A 4 13.58 8.02 8.58
C PHE A 4 13.37 9.35 7.86
N LEU A 5 13.88 10.45 8.43
CA LEU A 5 13.83 11.77 7.80
C LEU A 5 14.65 11.81 6.50
N MET A 6 15.78 11.10 6.45
CA MET A 6 16.57 11.03 5.23
C MET A 6 15.84 10.25 4.12
N PHE A 7 15.14 9.17 4.47
CA PHE A 7 14.34 8.41 3.51
C PHE A 7 13.17 9.25 2.94
N ILE A 8 12.46 10.00 3.79
CA ILE A 8 11.31 10.81 3.36
C ILE A 8 11.71 11.94 2.40
N ILE A 9 12.95 12.44 2.49
CA ILE A 9 13.47 13.48 1.60
C ILE A 9 14.13 12.88 0.35
N ALA A 10 14.88 11.77 0.51
CA ALA A 10 15.56 11.14 -0.62
C ALA A 10 14.59 10.52 -1.62
N MET A 11 13.46 9.97 -1.15
CA MET A 11 12.50 9.27 -2.01
C MET A 11 11.89 10.22 -3.07
N PRO A 12 11.33 11.41 -2.73
CA PRO A 12 10.85 12.38 -3.71
C PRO A 12 11.93 12.84 -4.71
N VAL A 13 13.18 13.01 -4.26
CA VAL A 13 14.29 13.42 -5.12
C VAL A 13 14.54 12.38 -6.21
N VAL A 14 14.54 11.09 -5.83
CA VAL A 14 14.68 9.99 -6.79
C VAL A 14 13.51 9.96 -7.77
N GLU A 15 12.29 10.21 -7.32
CA GLU A 15 11.12 10.25 -8.20
C GLU A 15 11.22 11.35 -9.25
N ILE A 16 11.62 12.56 -8.86
CA ILE A 16 11.81 13.67 -9.80
C ILE A 16 12.85 13.30 -10.86
N ILE A 17 13.97 12.68 -10.45
CA ILE A 17 15.01 12.23 -11.40
C ILE A 17 14.44 11.21 -12.39
N VAL A 18 13.69 10.22 -11.90
CA VAL A 18 13.07 9.19 -12.76
C VAL A 18 12.05 9.80 -13.71
N LEU A 19 11.20 10.72 -13.23
CA LEU A 19 10.23 11.43 -14.07
C LEU A 19 10.91 12.23 -15.19
N LEU A 20 12.01 12.93 -14.88
CA LEU A 20 12.80 13.68 -15.86
C LEU A 20 13.47 12.75 -16.88
N LEU A 21 14.02 11.62 -16.44
CA LEU A 21 14.62 10.62 -17.32
C LEU A 21 13.58 9.99 -18.25
N SER A 22 12.41 9.61 -17.71
CA SER A 22 11.30 9.06 -18.49
C SER A 22 10.75 10.07 -19.49
N GLY A 23 10.63 11.34 -19.09
CA GLY A 23 10.24 12.43 -19.97
C GLY A 23 11.21 12.65 -21.14
N ASN A 24 12.51 12.43 -20.93
CA ASN A 24 13.52 12.48 -21.99
C ASN A 24 13.55 11.22 -22.87
N LEU A 25 13.28 10.03 -22.32
CA LEU A 25 13.35 8.76 -23.06
C LEU A 25 12.09 8.50 -23.90
N ILE A 26 10.91 8.78 -23.36
CA ILE A 26 9.60 8.44 -23.95
C ILE A 26 8.88 9.71 -24.45
N GLY A 27 9.27 10.89 -23.96
CA GLY A 27 8.62 12.16 -24.24
C GLY A 27 7.69 12.60 -23.10
N PHE A 28 7.43 13.91 -23.03
CA PHE A 28 6.58 14.50 -22.00
C PHE A 28 5.13 14.00 -22.06
N TRP A 29 4.51 14.04 -23.24
CA TRP A 29 3.10 13.67 -23.40
C TRP A 29 2.80 12.20 -23.05
N PRO A 30 3.58 11.20 -23.50
CA PRO A 30 3.36 9.81 -23.10
C PRO A 30 3.59 9.57 -21.61
N THR A 31 4.61 10.22 -21.02
CA THR A 31 4.90 10.12 -19.57
C THR A 31 3.74 10.68 -18.75
N LEU A 32 3.19 11.82 -19.14
CA LEU A 32 2.02 12.42 -18.49
C LEU A 32 0.79 11.53 -18.61
N PHE A 33 0.55 10.95 -19.79
CA PHE A 33 -0.56 10.01 -19.99
C PHE A 33 -0.43 8.76 -19.10
N LEU A 34 0.78 8.21 -18.96
CA LEU A 34 1.04 7.07 -18.07
C LEU A 34 0.75 7.39 -16.60
N ILE A 35 1.20 8.55 -16.11
CA ILE A 35 0.96 8.98 -14.72
C ILE A 35 -0.55 9.16 -14.49
N VAL A 36 -1.24 9.84 -15.40
CA VAL A 36 -2.69 10.05 -15.30
C VAL A 36 -3.43 8.71 -15.37
N ALA A 37 -3.07 7.83 -16.28
CA ALA A 37 -3.71 6.51 -16.43
C ALA A 37 -3.50 5.62 -15.20
N THR A 38 -2.28 5.58 -14.64
CA THR A 38 -1.98 4.78 -13.43
C THR A 38 -2.69 5.34 -12.21
N GLY A 39 -2.73 6.67 -12.03
CA GLY A 39 -3.51 7.32 -10.98
C GLY A 39 -5.02 7.06 -11.10
N LEU A 40 -5.58 7.12 -12.31
CA LEU A 40 -7.00 6.78 -12.59
C LEU A 40 -7.32 5.33 -12.26
N ILE A 41 -6.47 4.39 -12.70
CA ILE A 41 -6.62 2.96 -12.42
C ILE A 41 -6.54 2.72 -10.90
N GLY A 42 -5.57 3.34 -10.24
CA GLY A 42 -5.39 3.29 -8.79
C GLY A 42 -6.61 3.77 -8.02
N ALA A 43 -7.08 4.97 -8.33
CA ALA A 43 -8.26 5.57 -7.72
C ALA A 43 -9.52 4.72 -7.97
N TYR A 44 -9.69 4.19 -9.18
CA TYR A 44 -10.81 3.31 -9.51
C TYR A 44 -10.79 2.01 -8.69
N LEU A 45 -9.62 1.37 -8.59
CA LEU A 45 -9.48 0.13 -7.82
C LEU A 45 -9.66 0.39 -6.32
N ALA A 46 -9.11 1.48 -5.80
CA ALA A 46 -9.30 1.91 -4.41
C ALA A 46 -10.77 2.18 -4.09
N LYS A 47 -11.50 2.85 -4.99
CA LYS A 47 -12.94 3.08 -4.84
C LYS A 47 -13.71 1.76 -4.79
N ARG A 48 -13.42 0.84 -5.72
CA ARG A 48 -14.11 -0.46 -5.80
C ARG A 48 -13.84 -1.32 -4.58
N GLN A 49 -12.57 -1.50 -4.21
CA GLN A 49 -12.17 -2.35 -3.08
C GLN A 49 -12.52 -1.72 -1.73
N GLY A 50 -12.42 -0.38 -1.62
CA GLY A 50 -12.81 0.36 -0.43
C GLY A 50 -14.29 0.16 -0.10
N MET A 51 -15.17 0.24 -1.10
CA MET A 51 -16.60 -0.03 -0.93
C MET A 51 -16.88 -1.49 -0.53
N GLU A 52 -16.22 -2.46 -1.17
CA GLU A 52 -16.39 -3.88 -0.83
C GLU A 52 -15.94 -4.18 0.62
N THR A 53 -14.81 -3.61 1.03
CA THR A 53 -14.25 -3.77 2.39
C THR A 53 -15.16 -3.10 3.42
N TRP A 54 -15.67 -1.90 3.11
CA TRP A 54 -16.64 -1.20 3.95
C TRP A 54 -17.91 -2.00 4.16
N LYS A 55 -18.46 -2.58 3.08
CA LYS A 55 -19.67 -3.41 3.15
C LYS A 55 -19.46 -4.65 4.02
N LYS A 56 -18.32 -5.34 3.86
CA LYS A 56 -17.94 -6.50 4.69
C LYS A 56 -17.76 -6.12 6.17
N ALA A 57 -17.11 -4.99 6.44
CA ALA A 57 -16.96 -4.50 7.80
C ALA A 57 -18.33 -4.22 8.44
N GLN A 58 -19.24 -3.60 7.69
CA GLN A 58 -20.60 -3.31 8.16
C GLN A 58 -21.42 -4.59 8.40
N GLU A 59 -21.27 -5.61 7.56
CA GLU A 59 -21.87 -6.94 7.77
C GLU A 59 -21.34 -7.59 9.05
N GLN A 60 -20.01 -7.65 9.23
CA GLN A 60 -19.36 -8.21 10.43
C GLN A 60 -19.83 -7.55 11.73
N ILE A 61 -19.92 -6.21 11.74
CA ILE A 61 -20.44 -5.43 12.89
C ILE A 61 -21.91 -5.79 13.18
N ARG A 62 -22.74 -5.97 12.15
CA ARG A 62 -24.16 -6.40 12.34
C ARG A 62 -24.26 -7.80 12.94
N TYR A 63 -23.30 -8.68 12.70
CA TYR A 63 -23.23 -10.00 13.32
C TYR A 63 -22.57 -9.99 14.71
N GLY A 64 -22.20 -8.83 15.25
CA GLY A 64 -21.53 -8.72 16.55
C GLY A 64 -20.07 -9.20 16.53
N MET A 65 -19.48 -9.40 15.35
CA MET A 65 -18.07 -9.77 15.16
C MET A 65 -17.21 -8.50 14.97
N MET A 66 -16.00 -8.52 15.52
CA MET A 66 -15.05 -7.40 15.37
C MET A 66 -14.33 -7.51 14.00
N PRO A 67 -14.49 -6.53 13.08
CA PRO A 67 -13.97 -6.60 11.71
C PRO A 67 -12.47 -6.26 11.62
N GLY A 68 -11.62 -6.99 12.35
CA GLY A 68 -10.18 -6.69 12.43
C GLY A 68 -9.48 -6.79 11.08
N ASN A 69 -9.84 -7.77 10.25
CA ASN A 69 -9.22 -8.00 8.94
C ASN A 69 -9.62 -6.94 7.92
N GLU A 70 -10.90 -6.54 7.93
CA GLU A 70 -11.45 -5.54 7.02
C GLU A 70 -10.90 -4.15 7.32
N ILE A 71 -10.62 -3.82 8.59
CA ILE A 71 -9.95 -2.57 8.96
C ILE A 71 -8.53 -2.52 8.39
N ILE A 72 -7.76 -3.60 8.51
CA ILE A 72 -6.40 -3.68 7.97
C ILE A 72 -6.43 -3.57 6.44
N ASP A 73 -7.36 -4.27 5.79
CA ASP A 73 -7.54 -4.19 4.35
C ASP A 73 -7.91 -2.75 3.91
N GLY A 74 -8.78 -2.07 4.64
CA GLY A 74 -9.16 -0.68 4.38
C GLY A 74 -7.99 0.29 4.51
N ILE A 75 -7.15 0.13 5.54
CA ILE A 75 -5.93 0.93 5.73
C ILE A 75 -4.95 0.71 4.58
N CYS A 76 -4.73 -0.53 4.16
CA CYS A 76 -3.87 -0.85 3.02
C CYS A 76 -4.36 -0.21 1.72
N ILE A 77 -5.68 -0.26 1.47
CA ILE A 77 -6.29 0.37 0.29
C ILE A 77 -6.09 1.90 0.34
N PHE A 78 -6.31 2.52 1.50
CA PHE A 78 -6.17 3.97 1.67
C PHE A 78 -4.72 4.43 1.47
N ILE A 79 -3.75 3.75 2.10
CA ILE A 79 -2.33 4.06 1.94
C ILE A 79 -1.88 3.84 0.50
N GLY A 80 -2.30 2.74 -0.13
CA GLY A 80 -2.00 2.45 -1.53
C GLY A 80 -2.58 3.51 -2.47
N ALA A 81 -3.81 3.95 -2.24
CA ALA A 81 -4.43 5.03 -3.01
C ALA A 81 -3.73 6.38 -2.80
N ALA A 82 -3.36 6.72 -1.57
CA ALA A 82 -2.63 7.95 -1.27
C ALA A 82 -1.25 7.98 -1.94
N LEU A 83 -0.57 6.82 -2.01
CA LEU A 83 0.70 6.68 -2.74
C LEU A 83 0.53 6.83 -4.26
N LEU A 84 -0.55 6.28 -4.84
CA LEU A 84 -0.87 6.42 -6.28
C LEU A 84 -1.31 7.83 -6.69
N LEU A 85 -1.74 8.65 -5.73
CA LEU A 85 -2.06 10.05 -5.98
C LEU A 85 -0.83 10.94 -5.90
N SER A 86 0.28 10.46 -5.31
CA SER A 86 1.57 11.13 -5.34
C SER A 86 2.20 10.87 -6.72
N PRO A 87 2.27 11.87 -7.62
CA PRO A 87 2.71 11.66 -8.99
C PRO A 87 4.20 11.30 -9.01
N GLY A 88 4.50 10.01 -9.07
CA GLY A 88 5.86 9.48 -9.06
C GLY A 88 5.87 8.08 -9.65
N LEU A 89 6.63 7.83 -10.71
CA LEU A 89 6.65 6.53 -11.40
C LEU A 89 6.98 5.35 -10.46
N ILE A 90 7.81 5.59 -9.44
CA ILE A 90 8.16 4.57 -8.44
C ILE A 90 7.00 4.38 -7.45
N SER A 91 6.42 5.47 -6.92
CA SER A 91 5.21 5.42 -6.09
C SER A 91 4.00 4.85 -6.81
N ASP A 92 3.87 5.05 -8.12
CA ASP A 92 2.83 4.49 -8.97
C ASP A 92 2.95 2.96 -9.04
N ILE A 93 4.17 2.44 -9.23
CA ILE A 93 4.43 0.99 -9.21
C ILE A 93 4.19 0.41 -7.81
N MET A 94 4.71 1.06 -6.77
CA MET A 94 4.53 0.61 -5.37
C MET A 94 3.07 0.65 -4.94
N GLY A 95 2.36 1.71 -5.29
CA GLY A 95 0.95 1.91 -5.02
C GLY A 95 0.08 0.94 -5.82
N LEU A 96 0.40 0.67 -7.10
CA LEU A 96 -0.28 -0.34 -7.90
C LEU A 96 -0.07 -1.71 -7.27
N ILE A 97 1.15 -2.07 -6.87
CA ILE A 97 1.44 -3.34 -6.18
C ILE A 97 0.58 -3.50 -4.91
N LEU A 98 0.43 -2.43 -4.12
CA LEU A 98 -0.36 -2.42 -2.89
C LEU A 98 -1.86 -2.56 -3.15
N VAL A 99 -2.36 -1.86 -4.18
CA VAL A 99 -3.77 -1.78 -4.53
C VAL A 99 -4.22 -3.01 -5.34
N PHE A 100 -3.32 -3.68 -6.06
CA PHE A 100 -3.67 -4.79 -6.94
C PHE A 100 -3.88 -6.11 -6.15
N PRO A 101 -5.07 -6.75 -6.27
CA PRO A 101 -5.49 -7.87 -5.43
C PRO A 101 -4.70 -9.19 -5.58
N PRO A 102 -4.18 -9.61 -6.76
CA PRO A 102 -3.35 -10.82 -6.83
C PRO A 102 -1.98 -10.66 -6.16
N THR A 103 -1.39 -9.46 -6.16
CA THR A 103 -0.17 -9.16 -5.41
C THR A 103 -0.40 -9.22 -3.90
N ARG A 104 -1.60 -8.87 -3.40
CA ARG A 104 -1.98 -9.06 -1.98
C ARG A 104 -1.95 -10.52 -1.56
N ASN A 105 -2.40 -11.45 -2.39
CA ASN A 105 -2.32 -12.90 -2.09
C ASN A 105 -0.90 -13.46 -2.19
N LEU A 106 -0.03 -12.88 -3.03
CA LEU A 106 1.40 -13.23 -3.14
C LEU A 106 2.27 -12.64 -2.01
N LEU A 107 1.93 -11.44 -1.52
CA LEU A 107 2.65 -10.76 -0.43
C LEU A 107 2.21 -11.21 0.96
N LYS A 108 0.97 -11.71 1.13
CA LYS A 108 0.49 -12.32 2.39
C LYS A 108 1.48 -13.31 3.01
N PRO A 109 1.99 -14.34 2.30
CA PRO A 109 2.95 -15.28 2.89
C PRO A 109 4.30 -14.62 3.23
N ILE A 110 4.74 -13.59 2.49
CA ILE A 110 6.01 -12.89 2.74
C ILE A 110 5.89 -12.02 4.01
N VAL A 111 4.79 -11.29 4.15
CA VAL A 111 4.50 -10.45 5.33
C VAL A 111 4.30 -11.32 6.57
N ILE A 112 3.55 -12.42 6.47
CA ILE A 112 3.39 -13.39 7.57
C ILE A 112 4.73 -13.99 7.96
N ARG A 113 5.59 -14.34 7.00
CA ARG A 113 6.92 -14.91 7.27
C ARG A 113 7.86 -13.88 7.89
N PHE A 114 7.76 -12.61 7.51
CA PHE A 114 8.51 -11.52 8.11
C PHE A 114 8.06 -11.24 9.56
N ILE A 115 6.74 -11.26 9.82
CA ILE A 115 6.15 -11.12 11.16
C ILE A 115 6.52 -12.32 12.04
N MET A 116 6.40 -13.56 11.54
CA MET A 116 6.81 -14.77 12.26
C MET A 116 8.31 -14.77 12.60
N ASN A 117 9.17 -14.33 11.68
CA ASN A 117 10.61 -14.21 11.96
C ASN A 117 10.94 -13.13 13.00
N ARG A 118 10.07 -12.12 13.17
CA ARG A 118 10.18 -11.14 14.26
C ARG A 118 9.59 -11.66 15.57
N MET A 119 8.53 -12.46 15.52
CA MET A 119 7.95 -13.11 16.71
C MET A 119 8.88 -14.18 17.30
N ASN A 120 9.65 -14.90 16.47
CA ASN A 120 10.67 -15.83 16.95
C ASN A 120 11.88 -15.16 17.63
N LYS A 121 11.97 -13.82 17.61
CA LYS A 121 12.98 -13.05 18.38
C LYS A 121 12.39 -12.34 19.60
N GLY A 122 11.09 -12.48 19.87
CA GLY A 122 10.38 -11.78 20.95
C GLY A 122 9.68 -12.73 21.91
N LYS A 123 10.47 -13.39 22.77
CA LYS A 123 10.13 -14.04 24.05
C LYS A 123 8.66 -13.85 24.52
N VAL A 124 7.75 -14.71 24.10
CA VAL A 124 6.40 -14.80 24.68
C VAL A 124 6.52 -15.46 26.05
N THR A 125 6.68 -14.67 27.10
CA THR A 125 6.60 -15.16 28.48
C THR A 125 5.14 -15.01 28.92
N ILE A 126 4.40 -16.11 28.90
CA ILE A 126 3.02 -16.19 29.41
C ILE A 126 3.10 -16.13 30.93
N ILE A 127 2.82 -14.98 31.52
CA ILE A 127 2.66 -14.85 32.98
C ILE A 127 1.23 -15.29 33.29
N ARG A 128 1.09 -16.55 33.74
CA ARG A 128 -0.15 -17.10 34.27
C ARG A 128 -0.30 -16.61 35.71
N HIS A 129 -1.18 -15.64 35.95
CA HIS A 129 -1.62 -15.33 37.31
C HIS A 129 -2.52 -16.46 37.81
N LYS A 130 -2.14 -17.05 38.95
CA LYS A 130 -2.92 -18.01 39.73
C LYS A 130 -3.63 -17.27 40.85
#